data_AF-A0A2Z7D490-F1
#
_entry.id   AF-A0A2Z7D490-F1
#
_cell.length_a   1.000
_cell.length_b   1.000
_cell.length_c   1.000
_cell.angle_alpha   90.00
_cell.angle_beta   90.00
_cell.angle_gamma   90.00
#
_symmetry.space_group_name_H-M   'P 1'
#
loop_
_entity.id
_entity.type
_entity.pdbx_description
1 polymer ?
#
loop_
_entity_poly.entity_id
_entity_poly.type
_entity_poly.pdbx_seq_one_letter_code
_entity_poly.pdbx_strand_id
1 'polypeptide(L)'
;MLKLIEEDADSFAQRAEMYYKKRPELISMVEEFYRNHRSLAERYDSLKSECGTRLQSPWSSPLCFTKYRLEKSLSLTDKAYDSYSEVNGPEETDESEVDDPEEEEMVQENVESDTEEVSSVAADMELTRLRAELEKLREEKKLNTDRLSQKDEEKREVIRQLSLAIDLLREENLKLRKIVAAKTTTPKKECPLEFKNQKANFLGRLFNGFAKTQTNIVAL
;
A
#
# COMPACT_ATOMS: atom_id res chain seq x y z
N MET A 1 -10.67 22.62 -15.89
CA MET A 1 -9.43 22.91 -16.64
C MET A 1 -9.51 22.44 -18.09
N LEU A 2 -9.67 21.14 -18.38
CA LEU A 2 -9.74 20.63 -19.76
C LEU A 2 -10.92 21.22 -20.57
N LYS A 3 -12.09 21.35 -19.92
CA LYS A 3 -13.27 22.00 -20.52
C LYS A 3 -13.06 23.46 -20.96
N LEU A 4 -12.01 24.12 -20.45
CA LEU A 4 -11.68 25.51 -20.79
C LEU A 4 -10.80 25.64 -22.05
N ILE A 5 -10.21 24.53 -22.49
CA ILE A 5 -9.24 24.48 -23.61
C ILE A 5 -9.74 23.68 -24.81
N GLU A 6 -10.78 22.87 -24.64
CA GLU A 6 -11.31 21.93 -25.64
C GLU A 6 -12.54 22.48 -26.39
N GLU A 7 -12.91 23.74 -26.17
CA GLU A 7 -14.09 24.32 -26.82
C GLU A 7 -13.92 24.40 -28.35
N ASP A 8 -14.84 23.79 -29.09
CA ASP A 8 -14.80 23.70 -30.56
C ASP A 8 -14.95 25.08 -31.20
N ALA A 9 -14.08 25.38 -32.15
CA ALA A 9 -14.13 26.59 -32.95
C ALA A 9 -13.97 26.25 -34.43
N ASP A 10 -14.90 26.76 -35.24
CA ASP A 10 -15.00 26.48 -36.68
C ASP A 10 -13.83 27.06 -37.50
N SER A 11 -13.01 27.94 -36.88
CA SER A 11 -11.84 28.57 -37.50
C SER A 11 -10.68 28.75 -36.51
N PHE A 12 -9.45 28.70 -37.02
CA PHE A 12 -8.22 28.92 -36.24
C PHE A 12 -8.21 30.27 -35.53
N ALA A 13 -8.67 31.34 -36.21
CA ALA A 13 -8.70 32.68 -35.64
C ALA A 13 -9.65 32.76 -34.42
N GLN A 14 -10.81 32.12 -34.51
CA GLN A 14 -11.78 32.05 -33.42
C GLN A 14 -11.24 31.21 -32.25
N ARG A 15 -10.55 30.10 -32.52
CA ARG A 15 -9.89 29.29 -31.50
C ARG A 15 -8.86 30.11 -30.72
N ALA A 16 -8.03 30.87 -31.42
CA ALA A 16 -7.04 31.74 -30.81
C ALA A 16 -7.68 32.84 -29.96
N GLU A 17 -8.76 33.47 -30.45
CA GLU A 17 -9.51 34.48 -29.69
C GLU A 17 -10.12 33.91 -28.40
N MET A 18 -10.77 32.74 -28.48
CA MET A 18 -11.36 32.06 -27.32
C MET A 18 -10.30 31.68 -26.30
N TYR A 19 -9.16 31.15 -26.75
CA TYR A 19 -8.03 30.85 -25.87
C TYR A 19 -7.59 32.07 -25.07
N TYR A 20 -7.37 33.23 -25.71
CA TYR A 20 -6.92 34.43 -24.99
C TYR A 20 -7.98 34.97 -24.02
N LYS A 21 -9.28 34.77 -24.31
CA LYS A 21 -10.37 35.11 -23.37
C LYS A 21 -10.41 34.18 -22.15
N LYS A 22 -10.18 32.87 -22.33
CA LYS A 22 -10.21 31.86 -21.26
C LYS A 22 -8.90 31.72 -20.48
N ARG A 23 -7.79 32.20 -21.04
CA ARG A 23 -6.44 32.16 -20.44
C ARG A 23 -6.37 32.67 -18.99
N PRO A 24 -6.97 33.81 -18.58
CA PRO A 24 -6.89 34.26 -17.18
C PRO A 24 -7.54 33.28 -16.20
N GLU A 25 -8.70 32.71 -16.57
CA GLU A 25 -9.40 31.72 -15.75
C GLU A 25 -8.58 30.42 -15.65
N LEU A 26 -7.98 29.97 -16.77
CA LEU A 26 -7.08 28.82 -16.78
C LEU A 26 -5.87 29.03 -15.85
N ILE A 27 -5.23 30.20 -15.91
CA ILE A 27 -4.09 30.54 -15.04
C ILE A 27 -4.51 30.49 -13.58
N SER A 28 -5.66 31.10 -13.23
CA SER A 28 -6.17 31.10 -11.85
C SER A 28 -6.35 29.68 -11.31
N MET A 29 -6.98 28.79 -12.10
CA MET A 29 -7.20 27.40 -11.69
C MET A 29 -5.87 26.64 -11.48
N VAL A 30 -4.88 26.85 -12.35
CA VAL A 30 -3.57 26.20 -12.23
C VAL A 30 -2.81 26.73 -11.00
N GLU A 31 -2.85 28.04 -10.76
CA GLU A 31 -2.21 28.66 -9.60
C GLU A 31 -2.82 28.17 -8.29
N GLU A 32 -4.14 28.09 -8.20
CA GLU A 32 -4.84 27.56 -7.02
C GLU A 32 -4.51 26.09 -6.80
N PHE A 33 -4.53 25.27 -7.85
CA PHE A 33 -4.12 23.87 -7.77
C PHE A 33 -2.69 23.73 -7.24
N TYR A 34 -1.75 24.53 -7.76
CA TYR A 34 -0.37 24.52 -7.28
C TYR A 34 -0.25 24.94 -5.81
N ARG A 35 -0.95 26.01 -5.39
CA ARG A 35 -0.96 26.45 -3.99
C ARG A 35 -1.53 25.39 -3.06
N ASN A 36 -2.62 24.74 -3.46
CA ASN A 36 -3.26 23.68 -2.67
C ASN A 36 -2.36 22.45 -2.54
N HIS A 37 -1.76 21.98 -3.64
CA HIS A 37 -0.83 20.86 -3.61
C HIS A 37 0.41 21.18 -2.74
N ARG A 38 0.95 22.38 -2.87
CA ARG A 38 2.08 22.84 -2.04
C ARG A 38 1.72 22.90 -0.55
N SER A 39 0.57 23.47 -0.21
CA SER A 39 0.08 23.53 1.17
C SER A 39 -0.15 22.13 1.76
N LEU A 40 -0.65 21.18 0.96
CA LEU A 40 -0.81 19.80 1.40
C LEU A 40 0.54 19.15 1.73
N ALA A 41 1.55 19.32 0.87
CA ALA A 41 2.89 18.82 1.10
C ALA A 41 3.53 19.45 2.36
N GLU A 42 3.41 20.77 2.54
CA GLU A 42 3.92 21.48 3.72
C GLU A 42 3.26 20.99 5.03
N ARG A 43 1.96 20.68 5.02
CA ARG A 43 1.28 20.09 6.18
C ARG A 43 1.75 18.67 6.46
N TYR A 44 1.99 17.86 5.43
CA TYR A 44 2.53 16.51 5.60
C TYR A 44 3.92 16.55 6.25
N ASP A 45 4.81 17.42 5.75
CA ASP A 45 6.15 17.61 6.33
C ASP A 45 6.08 18.13 7.77
N SER A 46 5.14 19.03 8.05
CA SER A 46 4.88 19.54 9.40
C SER A 46 4.47 18.41 10.35
N LEU A 47 3.48 17.58 9.99
CA LEU A 47 3.03 16.43 10.79
C LEU A 47 4.15 15.39 11.01
N LYS A 48 4.96 15.14 9.98
CA LYS A 48 6.11 14.25 10.06
C LYS A 48 7.19 14.78 11.03
N SER A 49 7.43 16.09 11.03
CA SER A 49 8.38 16.73 11.94
C SER A 49 7.86 16.86 13.39
N GLU A 50 6.56 17.12 13.58
CA GLU A 50 5.92 17.21 14.90
C GLU A 50 5.92 15.85 15.61
N CYS A 51 5.75 14.76 14.87
CA CYS A 51 5.89 13.39 15.38
C CYS A 51 7.31 13.12 15.92
N GLY A 52 8.34 13.63 15.23
CA GLY A 52 9.74 13.51 15.67
C GLY A 52 10.12 14.39 16.86
N THR A 53 9.41 15.50 17.08
CA THR A 53 9.80 16.52 18.07
C THR A 53 9.24 16.26 19.48
N ARG A 54 8.17 15.44 19.63
CA ARG A 54 7.61 15.08 20.94
C ARG A 54 8.31 13.91 21.66
N LEU A 55 9.36 13.32 21.09
CA LEU A 55 10.03 12.13 21.64
C LEU A 55 11.25 12.41 22.54
N GLN A 56 11.27 13.52 23.29
CA GLN A 56 12.19 13.70 24.43
C GLN A 56 11.55 13.32 25.79
N SER A 57 10.53 12.46 25.80
CA SER A 57 9.98 11.87 27.04
C SER A 57 10.08 10.35 26.99
N PRO A 58 10.53 9.66 28.07
CA PRO A 58 11.05 8.31 27.91
C PRO A 58 10.02 7.23 27.58
N TRP A 59 8.75 7.31 27.97
CA TRP A 59 7.86 6.14 27.98
C TRP A 59 6.50 6.38 27.30
N SER A 60 6.14 5.42 26.42
CA SER A 60 4.79 5.03 25.95
C SER A 60 4.29 5.54 24.58
N SER A 61 4.62 4.82 23.50
CA SER A 61 3.68 4.08 22.60
C SER A 61 4.24 3.86 21.17
N PRO A 62 3.83 2.78 20.45
CA PRO A 62 4.64 2.16 19.38
C PRO A 62 4.39 2.68 17.95
N LEU A 63 3.58 3.72 17.74
CA LEU A 63 3.11 4.08 16.39
C LEU A 63 3.87 5.27 15.79
N CYS A 64 5.21 5.24 15.85
CA CYS A 64 6.05 6.10 15.01
C CYS A 64 6.36 5.40 13.69
N PHE A 65 5.48 5.57 12.69
CA PHE A 65 5.76 5.19 11.31
C PHE A 65 6.70 6.21 10.67
N THR A 66 7.99 6.13 11.00
CA THR A 66 9.06 6.74 10.19
C THR A 66 10.21 5.75 10.04
N LYS A 67 9.94 4.60 9.40
CA LYS A 67 11.01 3.74 8.88
C LYS A 67 11.53 4.25 7.54
N TYR A 68 12.09 5.45 7.56
CA TYR A 68 13.17 5.84 6.67
C TYR A 68 14.18 6.59 7.54
N ARG A 69 15.12 5.83 8.09
CA ARG A 69 16.32 6.32 8.77
C ARG A 69 17.13 7.14 7.76
N LEU A 70 16.82 8.43 7.67
CA LEU A 70 17.65 9.42 7.00
C LEU A 70 18.87 9.70 7.91
N GLU A 71 19.78 8.75 7.98
CA GLU A 71 21.14 9.07 8.36
C GLU A 71 21.89 9.51 7.11
N LYS A 72 21.87 10.81 6.83
CA LYS A 72 23.01 11.52 6.24
C LYS A 72 22.91 13.03 6.46
N SER A 73 23.29 13.48 7.64
CA SER A 73 23.90 14.80 7.78
C SER A 73 25.27 14.77 7.11
N LEU A 74 25.43 15.52 6.02
CA LEU A 74 26.67 16.08 5.43
C LEU A 74 26.31 16.59 4.02
N SER A 75 26.05 17.89 3.90
CA SER A 75 27.00 18.84 3.29
C SER A 75 27.31 18.56 1.81
N LEU A 76 26.74 19.41 0.95
CA LEU A 76 27.42 20.08 -0.16
C LEU A 76 28.51 19.26 -0.90
N THR A 77 28.16 18.67 -2.05
CA THR A 77 28.87 18.73 -3.35
C THR A 77 28.59 17.50 -4.23
N ASP A 78 28.29 17.79 -5.49
CA ASP A 78 28.58 17.05 -6.72
C ASP A 78 28.21 15.56 -6.92
N LYS A 79 27.50 15.36 -8.04
CA LYS A 79 27.63 14.27 -9.04
C LYS A 79 26.96 12.90 -8.79
N ALA A 80 25.98 12.68 -9.68
CA ALA A 80 25.82 11.52 -10.56
C ALA A 80 25.06 10.27 -10.07
N TYR A 81 23.99 10.00 -10.84
CA TYR A 81 23.65 8.73 -11.46
C TYR A 81 23.03 7.63 -10.59
N ASP A 82 21.76 7.39 -10.94
CA ASP A 82 21.04 6.12 -10.93
C ASP A 82 20.74 5.47 -9.57
N SER A 83 19.46 5.40 -9.23
CA SER A 83 18.81 4.12 -8.92
C SER A 83 17.33 4.39 -8.63
N TYR A 84 16.49 4.12 -9.62
CA TYR A 84 15.05 3.90 -9.40
C TYR A 84 14.87 2.71 -8.45
N SER A 85 14.10 2.88 -7.39
CA SER A 85 13.35 1.77 -6.77
C SER A 85 12.16 2.33 -6.01
N GLU A 86 11.00 2.28 -6.64
CA GLU A 86 9.71 2.26 -5.96
C GLU A 86 9.64 1.02 -5.07
N VAL A 87 9.18 1.19 -3.83
CA VAL A 87 8.54 0.09 -3.10
C VAL A 87 7.34 0.66 -2.37
N ASN A 88 6.17 0.41 -2.94
CA ASN A 88 4.88 0.72 -2.34
C ASN A 88 4.65 -0.28 -1.19
N GLY A 89 4.37 0.25 0.01
CA GLY A 89 3.90 -0.51 1.17
C GLY A 89 2.38 -0.33 1.35
N PRO A 90 1.66 -1.34 1.88
CA PRO A 90 0.19 -1.40 1.83
C PRO A 90 -0.44 -0.51 2.91
N GLU A 91 -1.48 0.24 2.53
CA GLU A 91 -2.38 0.89 3.48
C GLU A 91 -3.44 -0.12 3.94
N GLU A 92 -3.46 -0.40 5.24
CA GLU A 92 -4.59 -1.03 5.94
C GLU A 92 -5.48 0.12 6.44
N THR A 93 -6.62 0.32 5.78
CA THR A 93 -7.68 1.24 6.22
C THR A 93 -8.68 0.44 7.04
N ASP A 94 -8.63 0.63 8.36
CA ASP A 94 -9.60 0.11 9.32
C ASP A 94 -10.83 1.04 9.28
N GLU A 95 -11.91 0.60 8.60
CA GLU A 95 -13.16 1.36 8.48
C GLU A 95 -14.12 0.95 9.60
N SER A 96 -14.34 1.90 10.52
CA SER A 96 -15.31 1.84 11.61
C SER A 96 -16.74 1.84 11.06
N GLU A 97 -17.53 0.83 11.45
CA GLU A 97 -18.97 0.72 11.20
C GLU A 97 -19.73 1.58 12.23
N VAL A 98 -20.40 2.64 11.76
CA VAL A 98 -21.44 3.34 12.51
C VAL A 98 -22.76 3.14 11.78
N ASP A 99 -23.68 2.48 12.47
CA ASP A 99 -25.07 2.20 12.07
C ASP A 99 -25.87 3.51 12.25
N ASP A 100 -26.39 4.06 11.15
CA ASP A 100 -27.21 5.29 11.16
C ASP A 100 -28.68 4.87 11.03
N PRO A 101 -29.57 5.22 11.98
CA PRO A 101 -30.96 4.76 11.97
C PRO A 101 -31.76 5.38 10.83
N GLU A 102 -32.53 4.54 10.13
CA GLU A 102 -33.55 4.93 9.17
C GLU A 102 -34.59 5.86 9.81
N GLU A 103 -34.75 7.08 9.27
CA GLU A 103 -35.93 7.91 9.53
C GLU A 103 -36.92 7.78 8.36
N GLU A 104 -38.08 7.19 8.65
CA GLU A 104 -39.26 7.13 7.77
C GLU A 104 -40.02 8.48 7.74
N GLU A 105 -40.42 8.85 6.53
CA GLU A 105 -41.54 9.71 6.07
C GLU A 105 -41.90 11.03 6.80
N MET A 106 -41.86 12.15 6.05
CA MET A 106 -42.97 13.12 6.04
C MET A 106 -43.22 13.67 4.62
N VAL A 107 -44.39 13.33 4.08
CA VAL A 107 -44.97 13.86 2.84
C VAL A 107 -45.36 15.33 3.06
N GLN A 108 -44.94 16.23 2.17
CA GLN A 108 -45.58 17.55 2.04
C GLN A 108 -45.82 17.88 0.56
N GLU A 109 -47.10 17.99 0.23
CA GLU A 109 -47.67 18.19 -1.09
C GLU A 109 -47.74 19.69 -1.46
N ASN A 110 -47.70 19.94 -2.78
CA ASN A 110 -48.04 21.16 -3.55
C ASN A 110 -46.91 22.16 -3.86
N VAL A 111 -46.41 22.12 -5.11
CA VAL A 111 -46.68 23.14 -6.16
C VAL A 111 -46.56 22.46 -7.53
N GLU A 112 -47.65 22.48 -8.32
CA GLU A 112 -47.67 22.19 -9.76
C GLU A 112 -46.71 23.11 -10.52
N SER A 113 -45.81 22.53 -11.31
CA SER A 113 -45.44 23.11 -12.58
C SER A 113 -45.19 21.99 -13.59
N ASP A 114 -46.17 21.79 -14.46
CA ASP A 114 -46.07 21.01 -15.68
C ASP A 114 -44.78 21.36 -16.43
N THR A 115 -43.85 20.41 -16.54
CA THR A 115 -42.96 20.20 -17.71
C THR A 115 -41.97 19.05 -17.44
N GLU A 116 -41.95 18.08 -18.36
CA GLU A 116 -40.88 17.07 -18.57
C GLU A 116 -40.89 15.74 -17.79
N GLU A 117 -41.97 14.95 -17.89
CA GLU A 117 -42.03 13.57 -17.38
C GLU A 117 -41.32 12.49 -18.23
N VAL A 118 -40.65 12.83 -19.34
CA VAL A 118 -40.03 11.83 -20.24
C VAL A 118 -38.50 11.68 -20.00
N SER A 119 -37.85 12.63 -19.32
CA SER A 119 -36.40 12.60 -19.07
C SER A 119 -36.01 11.91 -17.75
N SER A 120 -36.91 11.85 -16.76
CA SER A 120 -36.62 11.34 -15.42
C SER A 120 -36.42 9.81 -15.39
N VAL A 121 -37.21 9.06 -16.17
CA VAL A 121 -37.16 7.59 -16.18
C VAL A 121 -35.83 7.05 -16.74
N ALA A 122 -35.27 7.74 -17.75
CA ALA A 122 -33.97 7.39 -18.31
C ALA A 122 -32.83 7.68 -17.32
N ALA A 123 -32.90 8.82 -16.61
CA ALA A 123 -31.95 9.19 -15.56
C ALA A 123 -32.02 8.23 -14.35
N ASP A 124 -33.21 7.82 -13.93
CA ASP A 124 -33.39 6.87 -12.83
C ASP A 124 -32.87 5.47 -13.17
N MET A 125 -33.03 5.03 -14.43
CA MET A 125 -32.47 3.77 -14.91
C MET A 125 -30.94 3.79 -14.96
N GLU A 126 -30.34 4.93 -15.32
CA GLU A 126 -28.88 5.11 -15.28
C GLU A 126 -28.35 5.17 -13.85
N LEU A 127 -29.06 5.87 -12.95
CA LEU A 127 -28.71 5.99 -11.54
C LEU A 127 -28.76 4.63 -10.82
N THR A 128 -29.79 3.82 -11.07
CA THR A 128 -29.88 2.45 -10.54
C THR A 128 -28.76 1.54 -11.06
N ARG A 129 -28.37 1.68 -12.33
CA ARG A 129 -27.23 0.97 -12.90
C ARG A 129 -25.90 1.39 -12.25
N LEU A 130 -25.66 2.69 -12.10
CA LEU A 130 -24.44 3.21 -11.48
C LEU A 130 -24.34 2.79 -10.00
N ARG A 131 -25.47 2.78 -9.26
CA ARG A 131 -25.51 2.26 -7.89
C ARG A 131 -25.12 0.77 -7.83
N ALA A 132 -25.64 -0.05 -8.73
CA ALA A 132 -25.28 -1.46 -8.79
C ALA A 132 -23.80 -1.69 -9.16
N GLU A 133 -23.22 -0.82 -9.99
CA GLU A 133 -21.80 -0.88 -10.35
C GLU A 133 -20.89 -0.43 -9.19
N LEU A 134 -21.28 0.60 -8.45
CA LEU A 134 -20.59 1.02 -7.23
C LEU A 134 -20.58 -0.09 -6.16
N GLU A 135 -21.70 -0.80 -5.99
CA GLU A 135 -21.78 -1.91 -5.03
C GLU A 135 -20.85 -3.05 -5.42
N LYS A 136 -20.83 -3.44 -6.71
CA LYS A 136 -19.89 -4.46 -7.21
C LYS A 136 -18.44 -4.06 -6.99
N LEU A 137 -18.09 -2.80 -7.26
CA LEU A 137 -16.74 -2.29 -7.03
C LEU A 137 -16.37 -2.28 -5.53
N ARG A 138 -17.35 -1.99 -4.66
CA ARG A 138 -17.17 -2.06 -3.20
C ARG A 138 -16.89 -3.49 -2.74
N GLU A 139 -17.66 -4.46 -3.23
CA GLU A 139 -17.44 -5.88 -2.96
C GLU A 139 -16.08 -6.36 -3.49
N GLU A 140 -15.70 -5.97 -4.70
CA GLU A 140 -14.40 -6.31 -5.28
C GLU A 140 -13.24 -5.71 -4.49
N LYS A 141 -13.37 -4.46 -4.02
CA LYS A 141 -12.38 -3.82 -3.14
C LYS A 141 -12.23 -4.64 -1.85
N LYS A 142 -13.34 -5.03 -1.22
CA LYS A 142 -13.35 -5.85 0.00
C LYS A 142 -12.70 -7.22 -0.22
N LEU A 143 -13.01 -7.87 -1.33
CA LEU A 143 -12.38 -9.14 -1.67
C LEU A 143 -10.86 -9.00 -1.88
N ASN A 144 -10.42 -7.91 -2.51
CA ASN A 144 -9.01 -7.64 -2.72
C ASN A 144 -8.27 -7.36 -1.40
N THR A 145 -8.88 -6.65 -0.46
CA THR A 145 -8.30 -6.43 0.87
C THR A 145 -8.17 -7.74 1.64
N ASP A 146 -9.19 -8.60 1.62
CA ASP A 146 -9.15 -9.91 2.28
C ASP A 146 -8.05 -10.80 1.69
N ARG A 147 -7.92 -10.82 0.35
CA ARG A 147 -6.87 -11.57 -0.34
C ARG A 147 -5.47 -11.05 -0.02
N LEU A 148 -5.31 -9.75 0.20
CA LEU A 148 -4.04 -9.14 0.61
C LEU A 148 -3.68 -9.57 2.03
N SER A 149 -4.62 -9.45 2.96
CA SER A 149 -4.45 -9.86 4.37
C SER A 149 -4.08 -11.34 4.49
N GLN A 150 -4.73 -12.22 3.72
CA GLN A 150 -4.39 -13.64 3.69
C GLN A 150 -2.94 -13.89 3.25
N LYS A 151 -2.51 -13.24 2.16
CA LYS A 151 -1.12 -13.38 1.68
C LYS A 151 -0.10 -12.84 2.67
N ASP A 152 -0.43 -11.78 3.38
CA ASP A 152 0.47 -11.23 4.39
C ASP A 152 0.56 -12.11 5.63
N GLU A 153 -0.52 -12.80 6.02
CA GLU A 153 -0.48 -13.83 7.06
C GLU A 153 0.40 -15.03 6.66
N GLU A 154 0.28 -15.51 5.42
CA GLU A 154 1.14 -16.58 4.91
C GLU A 154 2.63 -16.17 4.95
N LYS A 155 2.96 -14.94 4.54
CA LYS A 155 4.33 -14.41 4.64
C LYS A 155 4.80 -14.32 6.08
N ARG A 156 3.94 -13.86 7.01
CA ARG A 156 4.25 -13.79 8.45
C ARG A 156 4.59 -15.17 9.01
N GLU A 157 3.83 -16.20 8.65
CA GLU A 157 4.07 -17.57 9.11
C GLU A 157 5.38 -18.13 8.55
N VAL A 158 5.70 -17.89 7.27
CA VAL A 158 7.00 -18.29 6.69
C VAL A 158 8.16 -17.63 7.43
N ILE A 159 8.04 -16.34 7.76
CA ILE A 159 9.06 -15.63 8.54
C ILE A 159 9.22 -16.27 9.93
N ARG A 160 8.12 -16.65 10.59
CA ARG A 160 8.16 -17.34 11.89
C ARG A 160 8.89 -18.68 11.80
N GLN A 161 8.60 -19.47 10.78
CA GLN A 161 9.24 -20.76 10.55
C GLN A 161 10.74 -20.63 10.25
N LEU A 162 11.12 -19.68 9.39
CA LEU A 162 12.52 -19.40 9.08
C LEU A 162 13.28 -18.90 10.31
N SER A 163 12.65 -18.05 11.13
CA SER A 163 13.26 -17.54 12.37
C SER A 163 13.56 -18.68 13.35
N LEU A 164 12.59 -19.60 13.54
CA LEU A 164 12.78 -20.79 14.36
C LEU A 164 13.94 -21.67 13.85
N ALA A 165 14.03 -21.87 12.53
CA ALA A 165 15.12 -22.64 11.93
C ALA A 165 16.50 -21.97 12.13
N ILE A 166 16.57 -20.64 12.00
CA ILE A 166 17.80 -19.87 12.23
C ILE A 166 18.26 -20.00 13.69
N ASP A 167 17.34 -19.93 14.65
CA ASP A 167 17.68 -20.06 16.07
C ASP A 167 18.20 -21.46 16.42
N LEU A 168 17.58 -22.51 15.87
CA LEU A 168 18.07 -23.89 16.02
C LEU A 168 19.47 -24.06 15.42
N LEU A 169 19.70 -23.56 14.21
CA LEU A 169 21.02 -23.58 13.57
C LEU A 169 22.05 -22.80 14.39
N ARG A 170 21.67 -21.68 15.00
CA ARG A 170 22.56 -20.91 15.87
C ARG A 170 22.95 -21.71 17.12
N GLU A 171 22.00 -22.41 17.73
CA GLU A 171 22.25 -23.27 18.90
C GLU A 171 23.19 -24.45 18.55
N GLU A 172 22.94 -25.13 17.44
CA GLU A 172 23.80 -26.21 16.95
C GLU A 172 25.22 -25.71 16.64
N ASN A 173 25.35 -24.56 15.99
CA ASN A 173 26.64 -23.94 15.73
C ASN A 173 27.38 -23.58 17.02
N LEU A 174 26.69 -23.09 18.04
CA LEU A 174 27.28 -22.83 19.36
C LEU A 174 27.80 -24.13 20.01
N LYS A 175 27.03 -25.22 19.95
CA LYS A 175 27.44 -26.55 20.45
C LYS A 175 28.69 -27.05 19.72
N LEU A 176 28.71 -26.97 18.39
CA LEU A 176 29.85 -27.39 17.58
C LEU A 176 31.10 -26.56 17.89
N ARG A 177 30.98 -25.24 18.01
CA ARG A 177 32.09 -24.35 18.39
C ARG A 177 32.68 -24.71 19.75
N LYS A 178 31.84 -25.03 20.75
CA LYS A 178 32.30 -25.50 22.07
C LYS A 178 33.10 -26.80 21.96
N ILE A 179 32.63 -27.77 21.17
CA ILE A 179 33.33 -29.05 20.96
C ILE A 179 34.68 -28.84 20.28
N VAL A 180 34.74 -27.99 19.24
CA VAL A 180 35.98 -27.67 18.54
C VAL A 180 36.97 -26.99 19.48
N ALA A 181 36.52 -26.00 20.26
CA ALA A 181 37.36 -25.32 21.25
C ALA A 181 37.94 -26.28 22.29
N ALA A 182 37.13 -27.20 22.84
CA ALA A 182 37.58 -28.20 23.80
C ALA A 182 38.60 -29.21 23.21
N LYS A 183 38.50 -29.53 21.92
CA LYS A 183 39.49 -30.37 21.22
C LYS A 183 40.81 -29.63 20.99
N THR A 184 40.80 -28.32 20.79
CA THR A 184 42.05 -27.54 20.60
C THR A 184 42.83 -27.30 21.88
N THR A 185 42.17 -27.35 23.05
CA THR A 185 42.81 -27.12 24.36
C THR A 185 43.34 -28.40 25.02
N THR A 186 43.09 -29.58 24.45
CA THR A 186 43.58 -30.86 24.98
C THR A 186 44.59 -31.50 24.01
N PRO A 187 45.81 -31.88 24.44
CA PRO A 187 46.77 -32.51 23.56
C PRO A 187 46.33 -33.96 23.29
N LYS A 188 45.98 -34.24 22.03
CA LYS A 188 45.84 -35.56 21.38
C LYS A 188 45.58 -36.75 22.33
N LYS A 189 44.31 -37.05 22.59
CA LYS A 189 43.85 -38.44 22.74
C LYS A 189 42.61 -38.63 21.86
N GLU A 190 42.76 -39.55 20.92
CA GLU A 190 41.73 -39.95 19.97
C GLU A 190 40.51 -40.50 20.72
N CYS A 191 39.33 -39.94 20.45
CA CYS A 191 38.05 -40.56 20.79
C CYS A 191 37.28 -40.82 19.48
N PRO A 192 36.86 -42.06 19.22
CA PRO A 192 36.01 -42.36 18.07
C PRO A 192 34.58 -41.90 18.38
N LEU A 193 34.18 -40.77 17.81
CA LEU A 193 32.79 -40.30 17.89
C LEU A 193 32.07 -40.70 16.62
N GLU A 194 31.23 -41.74 16.73
CA GLU A 194 30.21 -42.07 15.74
C GLU A 194 29.22 -40.90 15.63
N PHE A 195 29.30 -40.16 14.53
CA PHE A 195 28.24 -39.25 14.12
C PHE A 195 27.04 -40.09 13.65
N LYS A 196 26.08 -40.36 14.55
CA LYS A 196 24.77 -40.86 14.12
C LYS A 196 24.11 -39.76 13.28
N ASN A 197 23.93 -40.08 12.00
CA ASN A 197 23.34 -39.25 10.96
C ASN A 197 21.92 -38.78 11.33
N GLN A 198 21.79 -37.66 12.05
CA GLN A 198 20.50 -36.96 12.21
C GLN A 198 20.17 -36.03 11.03
N LYS A 199 21.05 -35.95 10.04
CA LYS A 199 20.95 -35.02 8.90
C LYS A 199 19.85 -35.34 7.87
N ALA A 200 19.24 -36.52 7.89
CA ALA A 200 18.36 -36.94 6.79
C ALA A 200 16.90 -36.48 6.91
N ASN A 201 16.37 -36.24 8.11
CA ASN A 201 14.91 -36.16 8.30
C ASN A 201 14.36 -34.74 8.54
N PHE A 202 15.20 -33.76 8.87
CA PHE A 202 14.71 -32.43 9.23
C PHE A 202 14.46 -31.53 8.01
N LEU A 203 15.30 -31.62 6.98
CA LEU A 203 15.17 -30.79 5.77
C LEU A 203 14.15 -31.32 4.76
N GLY A 204 13.88 -32.62 4.74
CA GLY A 204 12.96 -33.24 3.77
C GLY A 204 11.49 -32.85 3.96
N ARG A 205 11.08 -32.39 5.15
CA ARG A 205 9.68 -32.03 5.45
C ARG A 205 9.34 -30.58 5.12
N LEU A 206 10.32 -29.68 5.01
CA LEU A 206 10.09 -28.24 4.84
C LEU A 206 9.76 -27.83 3.40
N PHE A 207 10.04 -28.67 2.41
CA PHE A 207 9.90 -28.32 0.99
C PHE A 207 8.80 -29.09 0.23
N ASN A 208 8.06 -29.98 0.90
CA ASN A 208 7.01 -30.80 0.25
C ASN A 208 5.71 -30.03 -0.09
N GLY A 209 5.60 -28.74 0.23
CA GLY A 209 4.41 -27.92 -0.03
C GLY A 209 4.37 -27.19 -1.38
N PHE A 210 5.48 -27.12 -2.12
CA PHE A 210 5.53 -26.39 -3.40
C PHE A 210 5.25 -27.32 -4.60
N ALA A 211 4.09 -27.97 -4.62
CA ALA A 211 3.61 -28.63 -5.83
C ALA A 211 3.08 -27.55 -6.80
N LYS A 212 3.86 -27.29 -7.85
CA LYS A 212 3.52 -26.41 -8.99
C LYS A 212 2.11 -26.71 -9.51
N THR A 213 1.23 -25.72 -9.51
CA THR A 213 0.02 -25.74 -10.34
C THR A 213 0.45 -25.67 -11.81
N GLN A 214 0.31 -26.78 -12.54
CA GLN A 214 0.43 -26.79 -14.00
C GLN A 214 -0.69 -25.93 -14.59
N THR A 215 -0.33 -24.80 -15.20
CA THR A 215 -1.20 -24.03 -16.07
C THR A 215 -1.27 -24.74 -17.43
N ASN A 216 -2.42 -25.35 -17.73
CA ASN A 216 -2.73 -25.82 -19.09
C ASN A 216 -2.95 -24.60 -20.00
N ILE A 217 -2.05 -24.38 -20.94
CA ILE A 217 -2.24 -23.45 -22.05
C ILE A 217 -3.02 -24.21 -23.13
N VAL A 218 -4.27 -23.82 -23.35
CA VAL A 218 -5.09 -24.24 -24.50
C VAL A 218 -4.67 -23.40 -25.70
N ALA A 219 -4.17 -24.05 -26.75
CA ALA A 219 -3.89 -23.41 -28.03
C ALA A 219 -5.20 -23.25 -28.83
N LEU A 220 -5.35 -22.07 -29.44
CA LEU A 220 -6.36 -21.72 -30.44
C LEU A 220 -6.20 -22.55 -31.73
#